data_AF-A0A0M3M4H6-F1
#
_entry.id   AF-A0A0M3M4H6-F1
#
_cell.length_a   1.000
_cell.length_b   1.000
_cell.length_c   1.000
_cell.angle_alpha   90.00
_cell.angle_beta   90.00
_cell.angle_gamma   90.00
#
_symmetry.space_group_name_H-M   'P 1'
#
loop_
_entity.id
_entity.type
_entity.pdbx_description
1 polymer ?
#
loop_
_entity_poly.entity_id
_entity_poly.type
_entity_poly.pdbx_seq_one_letter_code
_entity_poly.pdbx_strand_id
1 'polypeptide(L)'
;FYLGIFAGLPQKVISKLLTICWRFDLFGAKWTLLAKAYSILRGSRSKSEAPLAEFFTICASMVGVIPPAEYMQLNGWKLTPPTPDSDGLPSLTRPFTPTLDDFPGYCATTNYSVDELVSHCYAVGYVTVSDQSAANIAAQGS
;
A
#
# COMPACT_ATOMS: atom_id res chain seq x y z
N PHE A 1 2.84 -3.21 -3.36
CA PHE A 1 1.98 -2.29 -4.12
C PHE A 1 2.75 -1.57 -5.24
N TYR A 2 3.68 -0.64 -4.95
CA TYR A 2 4.35 0.16 -5.99
C TYR A 2 5.53 -0.47 -6.75
N LEU A 3 5.93 -1.70 -6.46
CA LEU A 3 7.05 -2.36 -7.15
C LEU A 3 6.90 -2.37 -8.68
N GLY A 4 5.66 -2.52 -9.18
CA GLY A 4 5.37 -2.56 -10.61
C GLY A 4 5.63 -1.25 -11.37
N ILE A 5 5.75 -0.11 -10.69
CA ILE A 5 6.08 1.19 -11.32
C ILE A 5 7.43 1.12 -12.04
N PHE A 6 8.37 0.36 -11.48
CA PHE A 6 9.75 0.26 -11.94
C PHE A 6 10.05 -1.13 -12.55
N ALA A 7 9.03 -1.79 -13.07
CA ALA A 7 9.18 -3.11 -13.69
C ALA A 7 10.26 -3.08 -14.79
N GLY A 8 11.07 -4.15 -14.83
CA GLY A 8 12.22 -4.25 -15.75
C GLY A 8 13.55 -3.73 -15.19
N LEU A 9 13.55 -3.02 -14.06
CA LEU A 9 14.79 -2.67 -13.36
C LEU A 9 15.23 -3.76 -12.37
N PRO A 10 16.54 -3.88 -12.06
CA PRO A 10 17.01 -4.78 -11.01
C PRO A 10 16.39 -4.43 -9.65
N GLN A 11 16.02 -5.44 -8.85
CA GLN A 11 15.37 -5.24 -7.53
C GLN A 11 16.14 -4.28 -6.62
N LYS A 12 17.48 -4.33 -6.62
CA LYS A 12 18.33 -3.39 -5.84
C LYS A 12 18.08 -1.94 -6.24
N VAL A 13 17.91 -1.67 -7.53
CA VAL A 13 17.61 -0.34 -8.07
C VAL A 13 16.20 0.08 -7.68
N ILE A 14 15.20 -0.81 -7.86
CA ILE A 14 13.81 -0.56 -7.46
C ILE A 14 13.72 -0.19 -5.98
N SER A 15 14.37 -0.95 -5.10
CA SER A 15 14.40 -0.65 -3.67
C SER A 15 14.99 0.74 -3.38
N LYS A 16 16.08 1.13 -4.06
CA LYS A 16 16.68 2.46 -3.89
C LYS A 16 15.74 3.58 -4.35
N LEU A 17 15.10 3.42 -5.50
CA LEU A 17 14.15 4.39 -6.06
C LEU A 17 12.92 4.55 -5.15
N LEU A 18 12.33 3.44 -4.73
CA LEU A 18 11.19 3.48 -3.81
C LEU A 18 11.55 4.14 -2.49
N THR A 19 12.71 3.85 -1.88
CA THR A 19 13.16 4.53 -0.66
C THR A 19 13.20 6.05 -0.82
N ILE A 20 13.64 6.54 -1.98
CA ILE A 20 13.61 7.98 -2.29
C ILE A 20 12.15 8.46 -2.33
N CYS A 21 11.28 7.81 -3.10
CA CYS A 21 9.88 8.19 -3.21
C CYS A 21 9.17 8.20 -1.84
N TRP A 22 9.38 7.18 -1.01
CA TRP A 22 8.79 7.02 0.32
C TRP A 22 9.19 8.14 1.29
N ARG A 23 10.42 8.65 1.19
CA ARG A 23 10.89 9.76 2.04
C ARG A 23 10.06 11.04 1.85
N PHE A 24 9.41 11.19 0.70
CA PHE A 24 8.60 12.35 0.35
C PHE A 24 7.11 12.04 0.23
N ASP A 25 6.66 10.87 0.70
CA ASP A 25 5.24 10.49 0.69
C ASP A 25 4.48 11.30 1.75
N LEU A 26 3.49 12.08 1.31
CA LEU A 26 2.63 12.88 2.19
C LEU A 26 1.57 12.03 2.92
N PHE A 27 1.36 10.78 2.49
CA PHE A 27 0.26 9.93 2.94
C PHE A 27 0.71 8.76 3.83
N GLY A 28 1.83 8.93 4.57
CA GLY A 28 2.37 7.93 5.50
C GLY A 28 1.33 7.31 6.44
N ALA A 29 0.38 8.11 6.95
CA ALA A 29 -0.67 7.65 7.85
C ALA A 29 -1.57 6.55 7.24
N LYS A 30 -1.82 6.58 5.93
CA LYS A 30 -2.59 5.55 5.22
C LYS A 30 -1.87 4.21 5.23
N TRP A 31 -0.56 4.23 5.08
CA TRP A 31 0.27 3.03 5.13
C TRP A 31 0.31 2.43 6.54
N THR A 32 0.35 3.27 7.58
CA THR A 32 0.19 2.82 8.97
C THR A 32 -1.17 2.16 9.20
N LEU A 33 -2.24 2.78 8.70
CA LEU A 33 -3.60 2.25 8.79
C LEU A 33 -3.72 0.87 8.11
N LEU A 34 -3.26 0.77 6.86
CA LEU A 34 -3.25 -0.48 6.09
C LEU A 34 -2.38 -1.56 6.75
N ALA A 35 -1.20 -1.20 7.25
CA ALA A 35 -0.31 -2.14 7.93
C ALA A 35 -0.96 -2.71 9.20
N LYS A 36 -1.67 -1.87 9.98
CA LYS A 36 -2.38 -2.31 11.18
C LYS A 36 -3.56 -3.23 10.84
N ALA A 37 -4.39 -2.86 9.87
CA ALA A 37 -5.50 -3.70 9.41
C ALA A 37 -5.01 -5.06 8.87
N TYR A 38 -3.97 -5.05 8.02
CA TYR A 38 -3.38 -6.27 7.51
C TYR A 38 -2.77 -7.13 8.62
N SER A 39 -2.10 -6.55 9.62
CA SER A 39 -1.55 -7.29 10.76
C SER A 39 -2.64 -8.06 11.52
N ILE A 40 -3.80 -7.44 11.75
CA ILE A 40 -4.96 -8.07 12.39
C ILE A 40 -5.51 -9.22 11.54
N LEU A 41 -5.76 -8.96 10.25
CA LEU A 41 -6.29 -9.98 9.32
C LEU A 41 -5.32 -11.14 9.13
N ARG A 42 -4.03 -10.84 9.00
CA ARG A 42 -2.96 -11.81 8.86
C ARG A 42 -2.86 -12.70 10.09
N GLY A 43 -2.85 -12.10 11.29
CA GLY A 43 -2.70 -12.82 12.56
C GLY A 43 -1.62 -13.91 12.48
N SER A 44 -2.00 -15.13 12.85
CA SER A 44 -1.18 -16.35 12.77
C SER A 44 -1.34 -17.15 11.47
N ARG A 45 -2.13 -16.66 10.50
CA ARG A 45 -2.39 -17.38 9.23
C ARG A 45 -1.08 -17.57 8.44
N SER A 46 -1.11 -18.26 7.32
CA SER A 46 -0.03 -18.38 6.31
C SER A 46 -0.19 -17.39 5.15
N LYS A 47 0.87 -17.14 4.36
CA LYS A 47 0.83 -16.12 3.27
C LYS A 47 -0.24 -16.42 2.22
N SER A 48 -0.56 -17.70 2.03
CA SER A 48 -1.63 -18.16 1.12
C SER A 48 -3.03 -17.93 1.67
N GLU A 49 -3.20 -17.92 2.99
CA GLU A 49 -4.49 -17.68 3.65
C GLU A 49 -4.82 -16.20 3.82
N ALA A 50 -3.83 -15.32 3.68
CA ALA A 50 -4.03 -13.88 3.66
C ALA A 50 -3.04 -13.25 2.66
N PRO A 51 -3.32 -13.34 1.35
CA PRO A 51 -2.42 -12.83 0.33
C PRO A 51 -2.32 -11.30 0.39
N LEU A 52 -1.10 -10.77 0.50
CA LEU A 52 -0.87 -9.32 0.59
C LEU A 52 -1.33 -8.57 -0.68
N ALA A 53 -1.19 -9.20 -1.85
CA ALA A 53 -1.59 -8.59 -3.11
C ALA A 53 -3.10 -8.34 -3.15
N GLU A 54 -3.88 -9.34 -2.76
CA GLU A 54 -5.35 -9.28 -2.71
C GLU A 54 -5.85 -8.30 -1.63
N PHE A 55 -5.18 -8.24 -0.46
CA PHE A 55 -5.48 -7.20 0.53
C PHE A 55 -5.38 -5.80 -0.07
N PHE A 56 -4.32 -5.52 -0.84
CA PHE A 56 -4.16 -4.22 -1.48
C PHE A 56 -5.19 -3.97 -2.60
N THR A 57 -5.66 -4.99 -3.32
CA THR A 57 -6.74 -4.79 -4.31
C THR A 57 -8.06 -4.41 -3.65
N ILE A 58 -8.28 -4.80 -2.39
CA ILE A 58 -9.48 -4.50 -1.62
C ILE A 58 -9.34 -3.14 -0.91
N CYS A 59 -8.30 -2.96 -0.09
CA CYS A 59 -8.24 -1.86 0.87
C CYS A 59 -7.53 -0.60 0.38
N ALA A 60 -6.65 -0.69 -0.63
CA ALA A 60 -5.84 0.46 -1.03
C ALA A 60 -6.71 1.62 -1.55
N SER A 61 -7.73 1.32 -2.37
CA SER A 61 -8.66 2.31 -2.90
C SER A 61 -9.58 2.89 -1.81
N MET A 62 -10.01 2.08 -0.84
CA MET A 62 -10.87 2.53 0.27
C MET A 62 -10.24 3.69 1.04
N VAL A 63 -8.95 3.59 1.36
CA VAL A 63 -8.24 4.65 2.10
C VAL A 63 -7.64 5.72 1.18
N GLY A 64 -7.91 5.64 -0.13
CA GLY A 64 -7.43 6.60 -1.13
C GLY A 64 -5.92 6.54 -1.36
N VAL A 65 -5.30 5.35 -1.33
CA VAL A 65 -3.92 5.19 -1.81
C VAL A 65 -3.87 5.51 -3.30
N ILE A 66 -2.89 6.30 -3.71
CA ILE A 66 -2.68 6.65 -5.12
C ILE A 66 -2.42 5.36 -5.92
N PRO A 67 -3.14 5.12 -7.02
CA PRO A 67 -2.87 3.97 -7.89
C PRO A 67 -1.44 4.01 -8.45
N PRO A 68 -0.77 2.86 -8.66
CA PRO A 68 0.60 2.84 -9.19
C PRO A 68 0.77 3.58 -10.52
N ALA A 69 -0.27 3.58 -11.37
CA ALA A 69 -0.29 4.27 -12.66
C ALA A 69 -0.21 5.80 -12.53
N GLU A 70 -0.72 6.38 -11.43
CA GLU A 70 -0.80 7.83 -11.19
C GLU A 70 0.32 8.33 -10.27
N TYR A 71 0.96 7.41 -9.53
CA TYR A 71 1.90 7.73 -8.45
C TYR A 71 3.02 8.68 -8.87
N MET A 72 3.70 8.39 -9.98
CA MET A 72 4.84 9.18 -10.45
C MET A 72 4.40 10.60 -10.80
N GLN A 73 3.31 10.73 -11.56
CA GLN A 73 2.79 12.02 -12.01
C GLN A 73 2.34 12.88 -10.83
N LEU A 74 1.51 12.34 -9.94
CA LEU A 74 0.95 13.12 -8.82
C LEU A 74 2.02 13.52 -7.79
N ASN A 75 3.04 12.69 -7.58
CA ASN A 75 4.13 13.01 -6.64
C ASN A 75 5.25 13.88 -7.25
N GLY A 76 5.10 14.26 -8.52
CA GLY A 76 6.07 15.05 -9.27
C GLY A 76 7.36 14.31 -9.57
N TRP A 77 7.34 12.99 -9.67
CA TRP A 77 8.51 12.17 -10.01
C TRP A 77 8.64 11.96 -11.51
N LYS A 78 9.87 12.02 -12.00
CA LYS A 78 10.23 11.66 -13.38
C LYS A 78 11.44 10.74 -13.36
N LEU A 79 11.27 9.55 -13.95
CA LEU A 79 12.37 8.62 -14.19
C LEU A 79 12.98 8.94 -15.55
N THR A 80 14.28 9.18 -15.61
CA THR A 80 15.02 9.35 -16.85
C THR A 80 15.92 8.13 -17.09
N PRO A 81 16.04 7.66 -18.34
CA PRO A 81 16.95 6.57 -18.68
C PRO A 81 18.40 6.89 -18.29
N PRO A 82 19.26 5.87 -18.17
CA PRO A 82 20.71 6.08 -18.03
C PRO A 82 21.25 6.95 -19.16
N THR A 83 22.09 7.92 -18.82
CA THR A 83 22.89 8.72 -19.77
C THR A 83 24.32 8.18 -19.81
N PRO A 84 25.14 8.53 -20.83
CA PRO A 84 26.56 8.16 -20.87
C PRO A 84 27.35 8.60 -19.62
N ASP A 85 26.92 9.68 -18.97
CA ASP A 85 27.53 10.23 -17.74
C ASP A 85 26.96 9.60 -16.46
N SER A 86 25.99 8.69 -16.57
CA SER A 86 25.45 7.94 -15.44
C SER A 86 26.16 6.59 -15.33
N ASP A 87 26.20 6.02 -14.12
CA ASP A 87 26.75 4.67 -13.85
C ASP A 87 25.90 3.53 -14.47
N GLY A 88 25.28 3.74 -15.63
CA GLY A 88 24.34 2.81 -16.27
C GLY A 88 23.00 2.69 -15.53
N LEU A 89 22.70 3.60 -14.59
CA LEU A 89 21.49 3.58 -13.79
C LEU A 89 20.51 4.69 -14.18
N PRO A 90 19.20 4.43 -14.16
CA PRO A 90 18.21 5.47 -14.36
C PRO A 90 18.25 6.48 -13.22
N SER A 91 17.96 7.75 -13.53
CA SER A 91 17.92 8.83 -12.55
C SER A 91 16.48 9.19 -12.23
N LEU A 92 16.23 9.51 -10.96
CA LEU A 92 14.93 9.96 -10.47
C LEU A 92 15.02 11.44 -10.14
N THR A 93 14.27 12.25 -10.87
CA THR A 93 14.19 13.70 -10.68
C THR A 93 12.80 14.10 -10.22
N ARG A 94 12.70 15.25 -9.56
CA ARG A 94 11.43 15.77 -9.05
C ARG A 94 11.14 17.17 -9.62
N PRO A 95 10.52 17.31 -10.80
CA PRO A 95 10.32 18.61 -11.43
C PRO A 95 9.46 19.59 -10.62
N PHE A 96 8.59 19.08 -9.76
CA PHE A 96 7.81 19.89 -8.81
C PHE A 96 7.58 19.13 -7.51
N THR A 97 7.35 19.85 -6.42
CA THR A 97 6.97 19.25 -5.12
C THR A 97 5.51 19.58 -4.85
N PRO A 98 4.60 18.58 -4.87
CA PRO A 98 3.21 18.80 -4.55
C PRO A 98 3.03 19.08 -3.05
N THR A 99 1.99 19.83 -2.76
CA THR A 99 1.36 20.00 -1.45
C THR A 99 0.10 19.12 -1.38
N LEU A 100 -0.56 19.07 -0.22
CA LEU A 100 -1.80 18.29 -0.08
C LEU A 100 -2.92 18.76 -1.03
N ASP A 101 -2.94 20.06 -1.37
CA ASP A 101 -3.97 20.67 -2.22
C ASP A 101 -3.83 20.28 -3.71
N ASP A 102 -2.66 19.77 -4.11
CA ASP A 102 -2.39 19.34 -5.49
C ASP A 102 -2.93 17.93 -5.79
N PHE A 103 -3.38 17.19 -4.77
CA PHE A 103 -3.89 15.83 -4.94
C PHE A 103 -5.41 15.78 -5.15
N PRO A 104 -5.91 14.81 -5.93
CA PRO A 104 -7.34 14.60 -6.05
C PRO A 104 -8.02 14.39 -4.70
N GLY A 105 -9.29 14.78 -4.57
CA GLY A 105 -10.03 14.70 -3.29
C GLY A 105 -10.05 13.30 -2.66
N TYR A 106 -10.02 12.23 -3.47
CA TYR A 106 -9.94 10.85 -2.98
C TYR A 106 -8.64 10.56 -2.21
N CYS A 107 -7.55 11.30 -2.49
CA CYS A 107 -6.29 11.20 -1.79
C CYS A 107 -6.27 12.05 -0.51
N ALA A 108 -7.02 13.14 -0.44
CA ALA A 108 -6.86 14.12 0.63
C ALA A 108 -7.35 13.61 1.99
N THR A 109 -8.41 12.79 2.02
CA THR A 109 -9.05 12.35 3.27
C THR A 109 -9.41 10.86 3.25
N THR A 110 -9.20 10.17 4.37
CA THR A 110 -9.78 8.85 4.63
C THR A 110 -10.56 8.90 5.94
N ASN A 111 -11.83 8.47 5.90
CA ASN A 111 -12.66 8.31 7.10
C ASN A 111 -12.72 6.86 7.58
N TYR A 112 -12.05 5.94 6.89
CA TYR A 112 -11.99 4.54 7.28
C TYR A 112 -11.07 4.35 8.50
N SER A 113 -11.62 3.71 9.52
CA SER A 113 -10.90 3.17 10.66
C SER A 113 -10.28 1.81 10.35
N VAL A 114 -9.42 1.33 11.25
CA VAL A 114 -8.85 -0.04 11.16
C VAL A 114 -9.96 -1.09 11.17
N ASP A 115 -10.93 -0.93 12.07
CA ASP A 115 -11.98 -1.92 12.27
C ASP A 115 -12.89 -2.01 11.04
N GLU A 116 -13.22 -0.89 10.40
CA GLU A 116 -13.99 -0.89 9.15
C GLU A 116 -13.27 -1.62 8.00
N LEU A 117 -11.94 -1.45 7.88
CA LEU A 117 -11.15 -2.20 6.88
C LEU A 117 -11.16 -3.70 7.17
N VAL A 118 -10.97 -4.08 8.44
CA VAL A 118 -10.99 -5.48 8.86
C VAL A 118 -12.37 -6.10 8.61
N SER A 119 -13.45 -5.44 9.05
CA SER A 119 -14.83 -5.88 8.83
C SER A 119 -15.15 -6.02 7.35
N HIS A 120 -14.71 -5.07 6.52
CA HIS A 120 -14.93 -5.14 5.07
C HIS A 120 -14.20 -6.35 4.45
N CYS A 121 -12.95 -6.61 4.84
CA CYS A 121 -12.21 -7.79 4.39
C CYS A 121 -12.93 -9.11 4.72
N TYR A 122 -13.48 -9.25 5.92
CA TYR A 122 -14.29 -10.41 6.27
C TYR A 122 -15.56 -10.51 5.41
N ALA A 123 -16.25 -9.39 5.19
CA ALA A 123 -17.49 -9.35 4.42
C ALA A 123 -17.31 -9.76 2.95
N VAL A 124 -16.17 -9.42 2.34
CA VAL A 124 -15.85 -9.81 0.95
C VAL A 124 -15.15 -11.16 0.82
N GLY A 125 -14.97 -11.89 1.93
CA GLY A 125 -14.39 -13.23 1.94
C GLY A 125 -12.87 -13.26 1.77
N TYR A 126 -12.16 -12.14 1.98
CA TYR A 126 -10.70 -12.07 1.88
C TYR A 126 -9.99 -13.07 2.81
N VAL A 127 -10.50 -13.19 4.04
CA VAL A 127 -10.09 -14.18 5.02
C VAL A 127 -11.33 -14.83 5.60
N THR A 128 -11.28 -16.13 5.82
CA THR A 128 -12.36 -16.84 6.51
C THR A 128 -12.18 -16.76 8.02
N VAL A 129 -13.31 -16.76 8.73
CA VAL A 129 -13.30 -17.00 10.18
C VAL A 129 -12.98 -18.48 10.36
N SER A 130 -11.82 -18.77 10.93
CA SER A 130 -11.49 -20.13 11.34
C SER A 130 -12.40 -20.55 12.50
N ASP A 131 -13.01 -21.74 12.41
CA ASP A 131 -13.93 -22.28 13.44
C ASP A 131 -13.35 -22.31 14.88
N GLN A 132 -12.03 -22.24 15.04
CA GLN A 132 -11.38 -22.13 16.34
C GLN A 132 -11.73 -20.84 17.10
N SER A 133 -12.11 -19.77 16.40
CA SER A 133 -12.60 -18.53 17.04
C SER A 133 -14.05 -18.64 17.50
N ALA A 134 -14.87 -19.48 16.84
CA ALA A 134 -16.26 -19.73 17.25
C ALA A 134 -16.33 -20.56 18.55
N ALA A 135 -15.39 -21.49 18.75
CA ALA A 135 -15.31 -22.28 19.98
C ALA A 135 -14.98 -21.45 21.24
N ASN A 136 -14.17 -20.40 21.13
CA ASN A 136 -13.82 -19.54 22.27
C ASN A 136 -14.93 -18.57 22.67
N ILE A 137 -15.84 -18.21 21.76
CA ILE A 137 -16.99 -17.35 22.08
C ILE A 137 -18.08 -18.16 22.79
N ALA A 138 -18.28 -19.43 22.44
CA ALA A 138 -19.24 -20.31 23.10
C ALA A 138 -18.83 -20.69 24.55
N ALA A 139 -17.53 -20.72 24.85
CA ALA A 139 -17.01 -21.16 26.15
C ALA A 139 -16.99 -20.09 27.26
N GLN A 140 -17.23 -18.81 26.93
CA GLN A 140 -17.31 -17.72 27.93
C GLN A 140 -18.74 -17.29 28.28
N GLY A 141 -19.75 -17.97 27.75
CA GLY A 141 -21.17 -17.69 27.98
C GLY A 141 -21.92 -18.76 28.76
N SER A 142 -21.24 -19.61 29.53
CA SER A 142 -21.85 -20.63 30.42
C SER A 142 -21.53 -20.37 31.88
#